data_AF-B7KVM6-F1
#
_entry.id   AF-B7KVM6-F1
#
_cell.length_a   1.000
_cell.length_b   1.000
_cell.length_c   1.000
_cell.angle_alpha   90.00
_cell.angle_beta   90.00
_cell.angle_gamma   90.00
#
_symmetry.space_group_name_H-M   'P 1'
#
loop_
_entity.id
_entity.type
_entity.pdbx_description
1 polymer ?
#
loop_
_entity_poly.entity_id
_entity_poly.type
_entity_poly.pdbx_seq_one_letter_code
_entity_poly.pdbx_strand_id
1 'polypeptide(L)'
;MKRGLGAGLLNGLRRLGRRDLREPGAVNHISLGSHCHTAQILKGLDLRTWSAPFDWIFSSPGMVRDCLADDFSDLLDRRHYESTPLPERQAPNETRCRHLLYRDRHAIPFVFNHHDPAASDEDYRFLQAGVRRLRAALDRPGARNRFYLMTALPTEATTVRAIRDALTARSADNHLLILQLHQGESRTVSVLAQEPHLDWLRIEVRSPSVGVRFADSADDAFVKAVLRERSPFPAEP
;
A
#
# COMPACT_ATOMS: atom_id res chain seq x y z
N MET A 1 3.42 -37.90 21.11
CA MET A 1 3.13 -37.60 19.69
C MET A 1 3.79 -36.28 19.31
N LYS A 2 4.83 -36.33 18.47
CA LYS A 2 5.52 -35.14 17.95
C LYS A 2 4.66 -34.54 16.82
N ARG A 3 4.08 -33.36 17.00
CA ARG A 3 3.46 -32.58 15.91
C ARG A 3 4.51 -31.64 15.35
N GLY A 4 4.87 -31.84 14.09
CA GLY A 4 5.81 -31.02 13.35
C GLY A 4 5.28 -29.61 13.13
N LEU A 5 5.93 -28.62 13.74
CA LEU A 5 5.66 -27.18 13.59
C LEU A 5 6.58 -26.51 12.53
N GLY A 6 7.30 -27.29 11.72
CA GLY A 6 8.43 -26.77 10.94
C GLY A 6 8.17 -26.32 9.50
N ALA A 7 7.04 -26.65 8.87
CA ALA A 7 6.92 -26.49 7.40
C ALA A 7 6.05 -25.30 6.94
N GLY A 8 5.18 -24.76 7.80
CA GLY A 8 4.23 -23.70 7.43
C GLY A 8 4.82 -22.29 7.45
N LEU A 9 5.62 -21.95 8.47
CA LEU A 9 6.21 -20.60 8.62
C LEU A 9 7.33 -20.32 7.61
N LEU A 10 8.12 -21.33 7.24
CA LEU A 10 9.23 -21.17 6.28
C LEU A 10 8.74 -20.90 4.84
N ASN A 11 7.54 -21.37 4.49
CA ASN A 11 6.93 -21.13 3.18
C ASN A 11 6.28 -19.73 3.06
N GLY A 12 5.85 -19.13 4.16
CA GLY A 12 5.32 -17.75 4.16
C GLY A 12 6.41 -16.71 3.90
N LEU A 13 7.59 -16.90 4.48
CA LEU A 13 8.73 -15.99 4.35
C LEU A 13 9.44 -16.10 2.97
N ARG A 14 9.49 -17.31 2.37
CA ARG A 14 10.05 -17.48 1.02
C ARG A 14 9.17 -16.90 -0.10
N ARG A 15 7.85 -16.77 0.10
CA ARG A 15 6.91 -16.27 -0.93
C ARG A 15 6.76 -14.74 -0.98
N LEU A 16 7.24 -14.02 0.03
CA LEU A 16 7.46 -12.57 -0.02
C LEU A 16 8.80 -12.20 -0.68
N GLY A 17 9.71 -13.18 -0.86
CA GLY A 17 11.13 -12.97 -1.15
C GLY A 17 11.58 -13.07 -2.62
N ARG A 18 10.68 -13.25 -3.60
CA ARG A 18 11.07 -12.96 -5.00
C ARG A 18 10.88 -11.47 -5.22
N ARG A 19 11.97 -10.71 -5.06
CA ARG A 19 12.05 -9.30 -5.44
C ARG A 19 11.49 -9.16 -6.84
N ASP A 20 10.42 -8.39 -6.95
CA ASP A 20 9.73 -8.21 -8.21
C ASP A 20 10.60 -7.33 -9.12
N LEU A 21 11.11 -7.92 -10.19
CA LEU A 21 11.92 -7.24 -11.21
C LEU A 21 11.09 -6.69 -12.36
N ARG A 22 9.77 -6.89 -12.33
CA ARG A 22 8.86 -6.38 -13.35
C ARG A 22 8.79 -4.85 -13.27
N GLU A 23 8.67 -4.22 -14.42
CA GLU A 23 8.63 -2.77 -14.61
C GLU A 23 7.21 -2.31 -14.97
N PRO A 24 6.88 -1.02 -14.77
CA PRO A 24 5.56 -0.50 -15.14
C PRO A 24 5.28 -0.54 -16.65
N GLY A 25 4.06 -0.96 -16.99
CA GLY A 25 3.52 -1.06 -18.35
C GLY A 25 2.73 0.18 -18.77
N ALA A 26 1.88 0.02 -19.79
CA ALA A 26 0.97 1.07 -20.26
C ALA A 26 -0.32 1.12 -19.41
N VAL A 27 -0.70 0.04 -18.75
CA VAL A 27 -1.78 -0.01 -17.76
C VAL A 27 -1.23 -0.53 -16.43
N ASN A 28 -1.44 0.23 -15.36
CA ASN A 28 -0.93 -0.14 -14.03
C ASN A 28 -2.02 -0.04 -12.96
N HIS A 29 -2.03 -1.01 -12.04
CA HIS A 29 -2.81 -0.98 -10.80
C HIS A 29 -1.85 -0.92 -9.62
N ILE A 30 -1.88 0.20 -8.90
CA ILE A 30 -0.82 0.58 -7.96
C ILE A 30 -1.44 0.80 -6.58
N SER A 31 -0.95 0.09 -5.58
CA SER A 31 -1.32 0.35 -4.19
C SER A 31 -0.56 1.59 -3.67
N LEU A 32 -1.30 2.48 -3.02
CA LEU A 32 -0.78 3.51 -2.11
C LEU A 32 -1.07 3.18 -0.64
N GLY A 33 -1.56 1.95 -0.38
CA GLY A 33 -2.24 1.56 0.85
C GLY A 33 -1.49 1.82 2.16
N SER A 34 -2.25 2.02 3.24
CA SER A 34 -1.72 2.17 4.61
C SER A 34 -1.11 0.89 5.19
N HIS A 35 -1.39 -0.26 4.56
CA HIS A 35 -0.85 -1.56 4.92
C HIS A 35 -0.84 -2.51 3.71
N CYS A 36 -0.13 -3.63 3.83
CA CYS A 36 0.08 -4.60 2.76
C CYS A 36 -1.19 -5.27 2.19
N HIS A 37 -2.34 -5.15 2.87
CA HIS A 37 -3.63 -5.71 2.42
C HIS A 37 -4.05 -5.27 1.01
N THR A 38 -3.95 -3.98 0.66
CA THR A 38 -4.33 -3.50 -0.69
C THR A 38 -3.49 -4.17 -1.77
N ALA A 39 -2.17 -4.22 -1.57
CA ALA A 39 -1.26 -4.88 -2.50
C ALA A 39 -1.54 -6.40 -2.62
N GLN A 40 -2.01 -7.04 -1.54
CA GLN A 40 -2.42 -8.45 -1.55
C GLN A 40 -3.76 -8.67 -2.26
N ILE A 41 -4.73 -7.76 -2.10
CA ILE A 41 -5.98 -7.78 -2.86
C ILE A 41 -5.69 -7.65 -4.35
N LEU A 42 -4.89 -6.65 -4.76
CA LEU A 42 -4.52 -6.45 -6.17
C LEU A 42 -3.76 -7.65 -6.73
N LYS A 43 -2.85 -8.25 -5.95
CA LYS A 43 -2.15 -9.48 -6.34
C LYS A 43 -3.12 -10.66 -6.51
N GLY A 44 -4.08 -10.83 -5.60
CA GLY A 44 -5.08 -11.90 -5.68
C GLY A 44 -6.16 -11.67 -6.74
N LEU A 45 -6.14 -10.51 -7.42
CA LEU A 45 -6.95 -10.19 -8.59
C LEU A 45 -6.12 -10.21 -9.88
N ASP A 46 -4.84 -10.59 -9.81
CA ASP A 46 -3.86 -10.53 -10.91
C ASP A 46 -3.69 -9.13 -11.54
N LEU A 47 -4.05 -8.07 -10.79
CA LEU A 47 -3.91 -6.67 -11.24
C LEU A 47 -2.51 -6.11 -10.94
N ARG A 48 -1.83 -6.64 -9.91
CA ARG A 48 -0.52 -6.14 -9.50
C ARG A 48 0.61 -6.76 -10.33
N THR A 49 1.16 -5.97 -11.25
CA THR A 49 2.21 -6.40 -12.19
C THR A 49 3.63 -6.13 -11.71
N TRP A 50 3.84 -5.21 -10.77
CA TRP A 50 5.14 -4.89 -10.18
C TRP A 50 4.99 -4.47 -8.72
N SER A 51 6.11 -4.26 -8.01
CA SER A 51 6.08 -3.86 -6.59
C SER A 51 6.36 -2.37 -6.39
N ALA A 52 5.38 -1.66 -5.82
CA ALA A 52 5.43 -0.23 -5.50
C ALA A 52 6.03 0.01 -4.10
N PRO A 53 6.46 1.23 -3.74
CA PRO A 53 7.06 1.48 -2.43
C PRO A 53 6.07 1.24 -1.29
N PHE A 54 4.78 1.47 -1.51
CA PHE A 54 3.71 1.28 -0.51
C PHE A 54 3.22 -0.18 -0.37
N ASP A 55 3.74 -1.13 -1.15
CA ASP A 55 3.26 -2.53 -1.10
C ASP A 55 3.72 -3.28 0.17
N TRP A 56 4.76 -2.77 0.83
CA TRP A 56 5.48 -3.48 1.90
C TRP A 56 5.87 -2.60 3.09
N ILE A 57 5.36 -1.37 3.12
CA ILE A 57 5.48 -0.45 4.26
C ILE A 57 4.10 -0.16 4.84
N PHE A 58 4.06 0.24 6.11
CA PHE A 58 2.88 0.86 6.70
C PHE A 58 2.91 2.36 6.38
N SER A 59 1.76 2.89 5.98
CA SER A 59 1.60 4.30 5.61
C SER A 59 0.28 4.85 6.13
N SER A 60 0.03 6.13 5.91
CA SER A 60 -1.26 6.78 6.11
C SER A 60 -1.55 7.67 4.90
N PRO A 61 -2.80 8.09 4.68
CA PRO A 61 -3.10 9.08 3.64
C PRO A 61 -2.25 10.35 3.77
N GLY A 62 -2.00 10.83 5.00
CA GLY A 62 -1.12 11.98 5.24
C GLY A 62 0.33 11.72 4.81
N MET A 63 0.87 10.53 5.09
CA MET A 63 2.21 10.13 4.64
C MET A 63 2.26 10.01 3.11
N VAL A 64 1.25 9.40 2.47
CA VAL A 64 1.18 9.28 1.01
C VAL A 64 1.18 10.67 0.35
N ARG A 65 0.38 11.60 0.89
CA ARG A 65 0.38 13.00 0.45
C ARG A 65 1.77 13.60 0.55
N ASP A 66 2.44 13.48 1.70
CA ASP A 66 3.76 14.05 1.91
C ASP A 66 4.79 13.47 0.92
N CYS A 67 4.83 12.14 0.78
CA CYS A 67 5.70 11.44 -0.16
C CYS A 67 5.49 11.88 -1.62
N LEU A 68 4.26 12.19 -2.03
CA LEU A 68 4.01 12.67 -3.39
C LEU A 68 4.41 14.13 -3.55
N ALA A 69 4.21 14.94 -2.51
CA ALA A 69 4.48 16.38 -2.52
C ALA A 69 5.99 16.69 -2.57
N ASP A 70 6.81 15.89 -1.88
CA ASP A 70 8.26 16.06 -1.82
C ASP A 70 9.02 15.14 -2.80
N ASP A 71 8.29 14.49 -3.71
CA ASP A 71 8.80 13.45 -4.61
C ASP A 71 9.64 12.40 -3.86
N PHE A 72 9.14 11.88 -2.73
CA PHE A 72 9.72 10.81 -1.92
C PHE A 72 11.09 11.13 -1.31
N SER A 73 11.48 12.41 -1.25
CA SER A 73 12.80 12.81 -0.75
C SER A 73 13.00 12.42 0.72
N ASP A 74 12.02 12.71 1.57
CA ASP A 74 12.02 12.39 3.00
C ASP A 74 11.91 10.89 3.23
N LEU A 75 11.06 10.19 2.45
CA LEU A 75 10.91 8.74 2.53
C LEU A 75 12.23 8.02 2.29
N LEU A 76 13.08 8.54 1.39
CA LEU A 76 14.36 7.94 1.01
C LEU A 76 15.54 8.45 1.84
N ASP A 77 15.32 9.41 2.74
CA ASP A 77 16.36 9.97 3.60
C ASP A 77 16.64 9.06 4.80
N ARG A 78 17.82 8.45 4.79
CA ARG A 78 18.28 7.54 5.85
C ARG A 78 18.39 8.21 7.21
N ARG A 79 18.50 9.53 7.29
CA ARG A 79 18.51 10.27 8.57
C ARG A 79 17.21 10.09 9.35
N HIS A 80 16.12 9.73 8.66
CA HIS A 80 14.85 9.44 9.30
C HIS A 80 14.70 7.96 9.73
N TYR A 81 15.66 7.07 9.45
CA TYR A 81 15.51 5.65 9.77
C TYR A 81 16.12 5.29 11.11
N GLU A 82 15.41 4.47 11.87
CA GLU A 82 15.89 3.92 13.14
C GLU A 82 15.50 2.44 13.23
N SER A 83 16.49 1.54 13.27
CA SER A 83 16.24 0.12 13.51
C SER A 83 15.62 -0.07 14.88
N THR A 84 14.50 -0.79 14.95
CA THR A 84 13.83 -1.09 16.22
C THR A 84 14.63 -2.15 16.99
N PRO A 85 15.02 -1.90 18.24
CA PRO A 85 15.67 -2.90 19.10
C PRO A 85 14.80 -4.16 19.30
N LEU A 86 15.40 -5.35 19.39
CA LEU A 86 14.67 -6.61 19.55
C LEU A 86 13.62 -6.60 20.69
N PRO A 87 13.89 -6.03 21.89
CA PRO A 87 12.91 -6.00 22.97
C PRO A 87 11.67 -5.13 22.67
N GLU A 88 11.77 -4.20 21.73
CA GLU A 88 10.66 -3.32 21.33
C GLU A 88 9.84 -3.90 20.17
N ARG A 89 10.30 -4.98 19.54
CA ARG A 89 9.60 -5.58 18.40
C ARG A 89 8.42 -6.44 18.87
N GLN A 90 7.31 -6.39 18.12
CA GLN A 90 6.16 -7.28 18.35
C GLN A 90 6.53 -8.75 18.15
N ALA A 91 7.40 -9.02 17.18
CA ALA A 91 8.03 -10.31 16.95
C ALA A 91 9.43 -10.09 16.35
N PRO A 92 10.35 -11.07 16.41
CA PRO A 92 11.74 -10.89 15.94
C PRO A 92 11.86 -10.35 14.49
N ASN A 93 10.90 -10.70 13.63
CA ASN A 93 10.87 -10.35 12.21
C ASN A 93 9.77 -9.33 11.84
N GLU A 94 9.24 -8.62 12.83
CA GLU A 94 8.19 -7.60 12.67
C GLU A 94 8.65 -6.28 13.30
N THR A 95 7.97 -5.19 12.95
CA THR A 95 8.24 -3.83 13.47
C THR A 95 9.72 -3.44 13.42
N ARG A 96 10.41 -3.80 12.33
CA ARG A 96 11.88 -3.81 12.28
C ARG A 96 12.54 -2.44 12.16
N CYS A 97 11.90 -1.46 11.53
CA CYS A 97 12.46 -0.12 11.41
C CYS A 97 11.39 0.97 11.45
N ARG A 98 11.69 2.04 12.16
CA ARG A 98 10.90 3.26 12.28
C ARG A 98 11.30 4.25 11.20
N HIS A 99 10.40 5.18 10.91
CA HIS A 99 10.71 6.39 10.15
C HIS A 99 10.36 7.59 11.03
N LEU A 100 11.35 8.23 11.65
CA LEU A 100 11.18 9.22 12.72
C LEU A 100 10.21 10.34 12.32
N LEU A 101 10.38 10.92 11.13
CA LEU A 101 9.49 11.97 10.63
C LEU A 101 8.01 11.53 10.56
N TYR A 102 7.73 10.37 9.98
CA TYR A 102 6.35 9.90 9.79
C TYR A 102 5.76 9.26 11.05
N ARG A 103 6.61 8.75 11.95
CA ARG A 103 6.19 8.38 13.31
C ARG A 103 5.63 9.60 14.02
N ASP A 104 6.36 10.69 14.00
CA ASP A 104 6.00 11.88 14.78
C ASP A 104 4.87 12.67 14.10
N ARG A 105 4.89 12.79 12.76
CA ARG A 105 3.90 13.56 11.99
C ARG A 105 2.57 12.83 11.75
N HIS A 106 2.60 11.52 11.57
CA HIS A 106 1.43 10.71 11.17
C HIS A 106 1.09 9.58 12.13
N ALA A 107 1.75 9.53 13.29
CA ALA A 107 1.56 8.50 14.31
C ALA A 107 1.75 7.06 13.77
N ILE A 108 2.70 6.87 12.85
CA ILE A 108 3.02 5.54 12.28
C ILE A 108 4.20 4.94 13.08
N PRO A 109 3.96 4.05 14.05
CA PRO A 109 4.99 3.63 15.00
C PRO A 109 6.17 2.91 14.34
N PHE A 110 5.89 2.18 13.25
CA PHE A 110 6.87 1.45 12.45
C PHE A 110 6.44 1.52 10.98
N VAL A 111 7.24 2.16 10.12
CA VAL A 111 6.95 2.20 8.68
C VAL A 111 7.37 0.88 8.02
N PHE A 112 8.48 0.28 8.46
CA PHE A 112 9.00 -0.94 7.86
C PHE A 112 8.77 -2.12 8.81
N ASN A 113 7.76 -2.93 8.51
CA ASN A 113 7.39 -4.07 9.36
C ASN A 113 8.43 -5.20 9.26
N HIS A 114 8.68 -5.68 8.04
CA HIS A 114 9.48 -6.90 7.80
C HIS A 114 10.90 -6.62 7.28
N HIS A 115 11.23 -5.34 7.05
CA HIS A 115 12.47 -4.87 6.44
C HIS A 115 13.14 -3.82 7.31
N ASP A 116 14.43 -3.62 7.13
CA ASP A 116 15.23 -2.69 7.94
C ASP A 116 16.21 -1.91 7.05
N PRO A 117 15.76 -0.85 6.36
CA PRO A 117 16.61 -0.06 5.47
C PRO A 117 17.66 0.79 6.20
N ALA A 118 17.60 0.91 7.53
CA ALA A 118 18.67 1.49 8.33
C ALA A 118 19.88 0.55 8.41
N ALA A 119 19.64 -0.75 8.60
CA ALA A 119 20.68 -1.77 8.76
C ALA A 119 20.98 -2.59 7.49
N SER A 120 20.14 -2.49 6.44
CA SER A 120 20.23 -3.30 5.22
C SER A 120 20.23 -2.45 3.96
N ASP A 121 21.38 -2.37 3.29
CA ASP A 121 21.50 -1.74 1.96
C ASP A 121 20.67 -2.46 0.88
N GLU A 122 20.40 -3.76 1.08
CA GLU A 122 19.55 -4.54 0.18
C GLU A 122 18.09 -4.09 0.27
N ASP A 123 17.59 -3.83 1.48
CA ASP A 123 16.23 -3.33 1.73
C ASP A 123 16.10 -1.88 1.25
N TYR A 124 17.10 -1.05 1.51
CA TYR A 124 17.13 0.32 1.03
C TYR A 124 17.09 0.41 -0.50
N ARG A 125 17.93 -0.38 -1.20
CA ARG A 125 17.90 -0.43 -2.67
C ARG A 125 16.56 -0.94 -3.21
N PHE A 126 15.89 -1.84 -2.48
CA PHE A 126 14.56 -2.30 -2.87
C PHE A 126 13.50 -1.18 -2.74
N LEU A 127 13.57 -0.36 -1.71
CA LEU A 127 12.74 0.85 -1.56
C LEU A 127 12.99 1.85 -2.68
N GLN A 128 14.26 2.17 -2.94
CA GLN A 128 14.64 3.05 -4.04
C GLN A 128 14.13 2.54 -5.39
N ALA A 129 14.23 1.23 -5.66
CA ALA A 129 13.71 0.64 -6.88
C ALA A 129 12.17 0.75 -6.98
N GLY A 130 11.46 0.58 -5.85
CA GLY A 130 10.02 0.82 -5.77
C GLY A 130 9.66 2.26 -6.12
N VAL A 131 10.32 3.24 -5.49
CA VAL A 131 10.11 4.67 -5.78
C VAL A 131 10.42 4.99 -7.24
N ARG A 132 11.53 4.48 -7.79
CA ARG A 132 11.87 4.65 -9.21
C ARG A 132 10.77 4.11 -10.13
N ARG A 133 10.25 2.90 -9.87
CA ARG A 133 9.15 2.33 -10.67
C ARG A 133 7.89 3.18 -10.60
N LEU A 134 7.54 3.68 -9.42
CA LEU A 134 6.40 4.57 -9.26
C LEU A 134 6.55 5.86 -10.04
N ARG A 135 7.71 6.53 -9.95
CA ARG A 135 8.02 7.71 -10.78
C ARG A 135 7.91 7.39 -12.28
N ALA A 136 8.51 6.27 -12.71
CA ALA A 136 8.42 5.84 -14.11
C ALA A 136 6.98 5.59 -14.57
N ALA A 137 6.13 5.02 -13.73
CA ALA A 137 4.70 4.83 -14.05
C ALA A 137 3.96 6.17 -14.17
N LEU A 138 4.21 7.11 -13.23
CA LEU A 138 3.57 8.43 -13.19
C LEU A 138 3.92 9.30 -14.40
N ASP A 139 5.15 9.19 -14.89
CA ASP A 139 5.67 10.06 -15.95
C ASP A 139 5.73 9.38 -17.33
N ARG A 140 5.23 8.14 -17.45
CA ARG A 140 5.19 7.43 -18.75
C ARG A 140 4.10 8.01 -19.65
N PRO A 141 4.44 8.60 -20.81
CA PRO A 141 3.45 9.14 -21.72
C PRO A 141 2.48 8.05 -22.21
N GLY A 142 1.18 8.35 -22.20
CA GLY A 142 0.12 7.44 -22.63
C GLY A 142 -0.15 6.28 -21.67
N ALA A 143 0.54 6.18 -20.53
CA ALA A 143 0.19 5.21 -19.50
C ALA A 143 -1.11 5.61 -18.79
N ARG A 144 -1.88 4.60 -18.37
CA ARG A 144 -3.09 4.73 -17.55
C ARG A 144 -2.85 4.04 -16.22
N ASN A 145 -2.93 4.80 -15.13
CA ASN A 145 -2.65 4.29 -13.80
C ASN A 145 -3.87 4.41 -12.89
N ARG A 146 -4.22 3.28 -12.28
CA ARG A 146 -5.22 3.18 -11.21
C ARG A 146 -4.52 3.08 -9.88
N PHE A 147 -4.68 4.09 -9.04
CA PHE A 147 -4.14 4.11 -7.68
C PHE A 147 -5.21 3.67 -6.69
N TYR A 148 -4.83 2.81 -5.73
CA TYR A 148 -5.72 2.28 -4.71
C TYR A 148 -5.19 2.64 -3.33
N LEU A 149 -5.96 3.40 -2.56
CA LEU A 149 -5.66 3.74 -1.17
C LEU A 149 -6.77 3.20 -0.27
N MET A 150 -6.55 2.03 0.33
CA MET A 150 -7.45 1.49 1.35
C MET A 150 -6.94 1.87 2.73
N THR A 151 -7.81 2.42 3.57
CA THR A 151 -7.45 2.87 4.92
C THR A 151 -8.64 2.81 5.87
N ALA A 152 -8.40 2.45 7.13
CA ALA A 152 -9.38 2.59 8.21
C ALA A 152 -9.26 3.93 8.95
N LEU A 153 -8.27 4.76 8.59
CA LEU A 153 -8.03 6.03 9.24
C LEU A 153 -9.07 7.07 8.77
N PRO A 154 -9.58 7.92 9.68
CA PRO A 154 -10.24 9.15 9.29
C PRO A 154 -9.34 9.94 8.34
N THR A 155 -9.89 10.34 7.19
CA THR A 155 -9.13 11.05 6.15
C THR A 155 -9.86 12.32 5.78
N GLU A 156 -9.18 13.45 5.89
CA GLU A 156 -9.74 14.74 5.50
C GLU A 156 -9.81 14.87 3.97
N ALA A 157 -10.87 15.51 3.48
CA ALA A 157 -11.07 15.73 2.06
C ALA A 157 -9.92 16.55 1.42
N THR A 158 -9.31 17.46 2.17
CA THR A 158 -8.11 18.23 1.75
C THR A 158 -6.93 17.31 1.44
N THR A 159 -6.69 16.30 2.29
CA THR A 159 -5.64 15.31 2.09
C THR A 159 -5.93 14.43 0.88
N VAL A 160 -7.17 13.95 0.73
CA VAL A 160 -7.60 13.17 -0.45
C VAL A 160 -7.34 13.94 -1.75
N ARG A 161 -7.77 15.21 -1.80
CA ARG A 161 -7.61 16.05 -2.98
C ARG A 161 -6.14 16.35 -3.26
N ALA A 162 -5.33 16.62 -2.25
CA ALA A 162 -3.90 16.83 -2.43
C ALA A 162 -3.18 15.59 -3.02
N ILE A 163 -3.56 14.38 -2.61
CA ILE A 163 -3.03 13.14 -3.22
C ILE A 163 -3.43 13.07 -4.69
N ARG A 164 -4.72 13.24 -5.01
CA ARG A 164 -5.19 13.24 -6.39
C ARG A 164 -4.43 14.29 -7.22
N ASP A 165 -4.37 15.53 -6.74
CA ASP A 165 -3.80 16.65 -7.49
C ASP A 165 -2.32 16.38 -7.81
N ALA A 166 -1.56 15.82 -6.85
CA ALA A 166 -0.17 15.42 -7.06
C ALA A 166 -0.02 14.27 -8.09
N LEU A 167 -0.97 13.34 -8.14
CA LEU A 167 -1.00 12.28 -9.15
C LEU A 167 -1.35 12.86 -10.53
N THR A 168 -2.36 13.73 -10.63
CA THR A 168 -2.82 14.30 -11.91
C THR A 168 -1.90 15.37 -12.48
N ALA A 169 -0.98 15.92 -11.66
CA ALA A 169 0.08 16.82 -12.14
C ALA A 169 1.17 16.11 -12.97
N ARG A 170 1.14 14.77 -13.04
CA ARG A 170 2.12 13.95 -13.77
C ARG A 170 1.64 13.64 -15.19
N SER A 171 2.53 13.09 -16.02
CA SER A 171 2.27 12.94 -17.47
C SER A 171 1.34 11.79 -17.85
N ALA A 172 1.18 10.77 -16.99
CA ALA A 172 0.27 9.66 -17.20
C ALA A 172 -1.19 10.02 -16.85
N ASP A 173 -2.14 9.30 -17.44
CA ASP A 173 -3.55 9.36 -17.04
C ASP A 173 -3.74 8.64 -15.69
N ASN A 174 -3.70 9.41 -14.61
CA ASN A 174 -3.74 8.91 -13.25
C ASN A 174 -5.14 9.12 -12.65
N HIS A 175 -5.69 8.09 -12.00
CA HIS A 175 -6.94 8.25 -11.23
C HIS A 175 -6.86 7.46 -9.92
N LEU A 176 -7.29 8.12 -8.85
CA LEU A 176 -7.25 7.65 -7.47
C LEU A 176 -8.59 7.03 -7.03
N LEU A 177 -8.56 5.80 -6.54
CA LEU A 177 -9.67 5.15 -5.83
C LEU A 177 -9.31 5.02 -4.34
N ILE A 178 -10.06 5.70 -3.49
CA ILE A 178 -9.93 5.60 -2.03
C ILE A 178 -11.04 4.71 -1.48
N LEU A 179 -10.65 3.75 -0.64
CA LEU A 179 -11.54 2.83 0.07
C LEU A 179 -11.39 3.10 1.56
N GLN A 180 -12.26 3.94 2.11
CA GLN A 180 -12.27 4.24 3.54
C GLN A 180 -13.07 3.16 4.26
N LEU A 181 -12.35 2.27 4.94
CA LEU A 181 -12.92 1.14 5.66
C LEU A 181 -13.58 1.60 6.95
N HIS A 182 -14.76 1.03 7.21
CA HIS A 182 -15.48 1.15 8.46
C HIS A 182 -15.88 -0.25 8.92
N GLN A 183 -15.60 -0.59 10.18
CA GLN A 183 -16.11 -1.83 10.74
C GLN A 183 -17.53 -1.59 11.26
N GLY A 184 -18.49 -2.38 10.78
CA GLY A 184 -19.89 -2.32 11.15
C GLY A 184 -20.57 -3.68 11.09
N GLU A 185 -21.89 -3.69 10.91
CA GLU A 185 -22.71 -4.90 10.93
C GLU A 185 -23.00 -5.45 9.53
N SER A 186 -22.65 -4.70 8.48
CA SER A 186 -23.00 -5.00 7.09
C SER A 186 -21.81 -4.91 6.13
N ARG A 187 -22.05 -5.30 4.88
CA ARG A 187 -21.13 -5.14 3.75
C ARG A 187 -21.75 -4.16 2.75
N THR A 188 -21.41 -2.88 2.88
CA THR A 188 -22.04 -1.82 2.09
C THR A 188 -20.99 -0.90 1.48
N VAL A 189 -21.36 -0.28 0.37
CA VAL A 189 -20.57 0.74 -0.31
C VAL A 189 -21.39 2.02 -0.35
N SER A 190 -20.79 3.13 0.08
CA SER A 190 -21.34 4.47 -0.13
C SER A 190 -20.30 5.35 -0.80
N VAL A 191 -20.76 6.19 -1.74
CA VAL A 191 -19.89 7.15 -2.41
C VAL A 191 -19.79 8.38 -1.52
N LEU A 192 -18.57 8.71 -1.08
CA LEU A 192 -18.29 9.94 -0.35
C LEU A 192 -18.02 11.10 -1.31
N ALA A 193 -17.30 10.83 -2.41
CA ALA A 193 -17.08 11.76 -3.49
C ALA A 193 -16.82 11.02 -4.81
N GLN A 194 -17.26 11.62 -5.91
CA GLN A 194 -16.93 11.21 -7.26
C GLN A 194 -16.61 12.47 -8.06
N GLU A 195 -15.33 12.66 -8.36
CA GLU A 195 -14.78 13.86 -9.00
C GLU A 195 -13.89 13.41 -10.16
N PRO A 196 -13.52 14.29 -11.12
CA PRO A 196 -12.52 13.94 -12.12
C PRO A 196 -11.25 13.36 -11.46
N HIS A 197 -10.78 12.22 -11.97
CA HIS A 197 -9.62 11.49 -11.46
C HIS A 197 -9.72 10.99 -10.01
N LEU A 198 -10.91 10.99 -9.39
CA LEU A 198 -11.12 10.54 -8.02
C LEU A 198 -12.45 9.82 -7.82
N ASP A 199 -12.37 8.60 -7.28
CA ASP A 199 -13.47 7.92 -6.63
C ASP A 199 -13.14 7.74 -5.15
N TRP A 200 -13.98 8.27 -4.26
CA TRP A 200 -13.83 8.09 -2.82
C TRP A 200 -15.04 7.37 -2.25
N LEU A 201 -14.81 6.16 -1.77
CA LEU A 201 -15.82 5.27 -1.26
C LEU A 201 -15.63 5.06 0.24
N ARG A 202 -16.74 4.99 0.97
CA ARG A 202 -16.80 4.37 2.29
C ARG A 202 -17.26 2.92 2.10
N ILE A 203 -16.48 2.02 2.68
CA ILE A 203 -16.72 0.57 2.62
C ILE A 203 -16.98 0.08 4.04
N GLU A 204 -18.18 -0.41 4.30
CA GLU A 204 -18.46 -1.10 5.55
C GLU A 204 -18.11 -2.59 5.40
N VAL A 205 -17.40 -3.13 6.39
CA VAL A 205 -17.03 -4.55 6.51
C VAL A 205 -17.36 -5.03 7.92
N ARG A 206 -17.56 -6.35 8.09
CA ARG A 206 -17.92 -6.92 9.39
C ARG A 206 -16.72 -7.20 10.29
N SER A 207 -15.56 -7.39 9.68
CA SER A 207 -14.36 -7.84 10.37
C SER A 207 -13.17 -6.91 10.08
N PRO A 208 -12.21 -6.82 11.02
CA PRO A 208 -11.04 -5.96 10.83
C PRO A 208 -10.06 -6.60 9.83
N SER A 209 -9.21 -5.76 9.23
CA SER A 209 -8.01 -6.24 8.56
C SER A 209 -7.03 -6.80 9.59
N VAL A 210 -6.44 -7.96 9.29
CA VAL A 210 -5.39 -8.62 10.09
C VAL A 210 -4.05 -8.57 9.36
N GLY A 211 -3.80 -7.48 8.63
CA GLY A 211 -2.55 -7.18 7.92
C GLY A 211 -2.63 -7.40 6.42
N VAL A 212 -2.89 -8.64 5.98
CA VAL A 212 -2.91 -9.02 4.54
C VAL A 212 -4.28 -9.46 4.03
N ARG A 213 -5.25 -9.60 4.93
CA ARG A 213 -6.61 -10.11 4.67
C ARG A 213 -7.56 -9.58 5.75
N PHE A 214 -8.86 -9.71 5.53
CA PHE A 214 -9.85 -9.53 6.60
C PHE A 214 -9.91 -10.78 7.49
N ALA A 215 -10.36 -10.63 8.73
CA ALA A 215 -10.53 -11.78 9.62
C ALA A 215 -11.63 -12.73 9.09
N ASP A 216 -12.70 -12.18 8.52
CA ASP A 216 -13.71 -12.91 7.73
C ASP A 216 -13.39 -12.81 6.23
N SER A 217 -13.15 -13.96 5.60
CA SER A 217 -12.87 -14.06 4.16
C SER A 217 -14.00 -13.54 3.26
N ALA A 218 -15.24 -13.45 3.75
CA ALA A 218 -16.34 -12.86 3.01
C ALA A 218 -16.17 -11.34 2.83
N ASP A 219 -15.46 -10.65 3.74
CA ASP A 219 -15.10 -9.24 3.56
C ASP A 219 -14.03 -9.09 2.46
N ASP A 220 -13.06 -10.01 2.37
CA ASP A 220 -12.10 -10.01 1.26
C ASP A 220 -12.79 -10.21 -0.10
N ALA A 221 -13.75 -11.14 -0.16
CA ALA A 221 -14.53 -11.39 -1.37
C ALA A 221 -15.37 -10.15 -1.76
N PHE A 222 -16.01 -9.52 -0.78
CA PHE A 222 -16.79 -8.30 -0.97
C PHE A 222 -15.94 -7.14 -1.50
N VAL A 223 -14.83 -6.82 -0.85
CA VAL A 223 -13.94 -5.72 -1.28
C VAL A 223 -13.38 -6.01 -2.68
N LYS A 224 -13.00 -7.25 -2.97
CA LYS A 224 -12.57 -7.65 -4.33
C LYS A 224 -13.64 -7.43 -5.39
N ALA A 225 -14.91 -7.70 -5.08
CA ALA A 225 -16.02 -7.43 -6.00
C ALA A 225 -16.16 -5.93 -6.29
N VAL A 226 -16.11 -5.10 -5.24
CA VAL A 226 -16.12 -3.63 -5.37
C VAL A 226 -14.97 -3.13 -6.26
N LEU A 227 -13.76 -3.65 -6.06
CA LEU A 227 -12.62 -3.25 -6.89
C LEU A 227 -12.79 -3.65 -8.36
N ARG A 228 -13.37 -4.81 -8.65
CA ARG A 228 -13.65 -5.25 -10.03
C ARG A 228 -14.68 -4.34 -10.70
N GLU A 229 -15.76 -4.01 -10.01
CA GLU A 229 -16.79 -3.10 -10.53
C GLU A 229 -16.26 -1.69 -10.79
N ARG A 230 -15.30 -1.24 -9.97
CA ARG A 230 -14.71 0.11 -10.06
C ARG A 230 -13.42 0.18 -10.88
N SER A 231 -12.94 -0.94 -11.42
CA SER A 231 -11.76 -0.98 -12.29
C SER A 231 -12.21 -1.05 -13.76
N PRO A 232 -12.14 0.06 -14.52
CA PRO A 232 -12.67 0.10 -15.89
C PRO A 232 -11.79 -0.59 -16.93
N PHE A 233 -10.58 -1.03 -16.56
CA PHE A 233 -9.64 -1.66 -17.48
C PHE A 233 -9.22 -3.04 -16.95
N PRO A 234 -9.21 -4.10 -17.78
CA PRO A 234 -8.64 -5.39 -17.42
C PRO A 234 -7.11 -5.28 -17.23
N ALA A 235 -6.50 -6.26 -16.57
CA ALA A 235 -5.04 -6.42 -16.56
C ALA A 235 -4.50 -6.42 -18.00
N GLU A 236 -3.26 -5.92 -18.22
CA GLU A 236 -2.60 -6.12 -19.51
C GLU A 236 -2.56 -7.62 -19.84
N PRO A 237 -2.87 -8.02 -21.10
CA PRO A 237 -2.86 -9.41 -21.52
C PRO A 237 -1.48 -10.06 -21.40
#